data_AF-A0A974RXD8-F1
#
_entry.id   AF-A0A974RXD8-F1
#
_cell.length_a   1.000
_cell.length_b   1.000
_cell.length_c   1.000
_cell.angle_alpha   90.00
_cell.angle_beta   90.00
_cell.angle_gamma   90.00
#
_symmetry.space_group_name_H-M   'P 1'
#
loop_
_entity.id
_entity.type
_entity.pdbx_description
1 polymer ?
#
loop_
_entity_poly.entity_id
_entity_poly.type
_entity_poly.pdbx_seq_one_letter_code
_entity_poly.pdbx_strand_id
1 'polypeptide(L)' 'MLKEFRCKKCQKLLAKISDYSEVEIKCNRCKQINYYTQSTKQETQHAKQRPIILTDTLHSHN' A
#
# COMPACT_ATOMS: atom_id res chain seq x y z
N MET A 1 -7.00 18.32 6.90
CA MET A 1 -8.09 17.98 5.95
C MET A 1 -8.38 16.50 6.09
N LEU A 2 -9.66 16.08 6.17
CA LEU A 2 -10.01 14.67 6.28
C LEU A 2 -9.87 13.96 4.92
N LYS A 3 -9.31 12.75 4.90
CA LYS A 3 -9.17 11.91 3.70
C LYS A 3 -10.43 11.09 3.48
N GLU A 4 -10.81 10.90 2.22
CA GLU A 4 -11.93 10.01 1.89
C GLU A 4 -11.51 8.55 1.99
N PHE A 5 -12.22 7.78 2.80
CA PHE A 5 -12.10 6.34 2.83
C PHE A 5 -13.26 5.72 2.05
N ARG A 6 -12.93 5.08 0.93
CA ARG A 6 -13.90 4.48 0.01
C ARG A 6 -13.78 2.96 0.03
N CYS A 7 -14.91 2.30 -0.19
CA CYS A 7 -14.94 0.84 -0.26
C CYS A 7 -14.12 0.34 -1.45
N LYS A 8 -13.15 -0.56 -1.20
CA LYS A 8 -12.26 -1.13 -2.23
C LYS A 8 -13.00 -1.92 -3.32
N LYS A 9 -14.23 -2.36 -3.07
CA LYS A 9 -15.05 -3.17 -4.00
C LYS A 9 -16.02 -2.33 -4.83
N CYS A 10 -16.72 -1.38 -4.22
CA CYS A 10 -17.81 -0.65 -4.88
C CYS A 10 -17.63 0.87 -4.92
N GLN A 11 -16.48 1.39 -4.47
CA GLN A 11 -16.09 2.80 -4.44
C GLN A 11 -17.03 3.74 -3.66
N LYS A 12 -18.05 3.20 -2.99
CA LYS A 12 -18.93 3.96 -2.10
C LYS A 12 -18.09 4.60 -0.99
N LEU A 13 -18.31 5.90 -0.74
CA LEU A 13 -17.74 6.60 0.40
C LEU A 13 -18.21 5.93 1.70
N LEU A 14 -17.25 5.51 2.52
CA LEU A 14 -17.51 4.88 3.82
C LEU A 14 -17.33 5.87 4.96
N ALA A 15 -16.26 6.68 4.92
CA ALA A 15 -15.96 7.68 5.94
C ALA A 15 -15.06 8.80 5.38
N LYS A 16 -14.96 9.90 6.13
CA LYS A 16 -13.89 10.89 6.02
C LYS A 16 -13.05 10.81 7.29
N ILE A 17 -11.77 10.46 7.18
CA ILE A 17 -10.91 10.10 8.31
C ILE A 17 -9.75 11.10 8.47
N SER A 18 -9.40 11.41 9.71
CA SER A 18 -8.20 12.19 10.07
C SER A 18 -6.96 11.29 10.10
N ASP A 19 -5.78 11.86 10.35
CA ASP A 19 -4.50 11.15 10.29
C ASP A 19 -4.22 10.18 11.47
N TYR A 20 -5.23 9.85 12.26
CA TYR A 20 -5.11 8.96 13.41
C TYR A 20 -6.32 8.05 13.47
N SER A 21 -6.09 6.86 14.02
CA SER A 21 -6.99 5.70 14.12
C SER A 21 -6.96 4.77 12.92
N GLU A 22 -6.58 3.54 13.20
CA GLU A 22 -6.91 2.41 12.35
C GLU A 22 -8.43 2.28 12.28
N VAL A 23 -8.95 1.98 11.08
CA VAL A 23 -10.39 1.89 10.85
C VAL A 23 -10.69 0.56 10.17
N GLU A 24 -11.55 -0.24 10.82
CA GLU A 24 -12.25 -1.36 10.19
C GLU A 24 -13.72 -0.94 9.98
N ILE A 25 -14.21 -1.03 8.75
CA ILE A 25 -15.63 -0.77 8.44
C ILE A 25 -16.17 -1.71 7.37
N LYS A 26 -17.32 -2.30 7.69
CA LYS A 26 -18.11 -3.10 6.75
C LYS A 26 -18.91 -2.19 5.81
N CYS A 27 -18.74 -2.38 4.51
CA CYS A 27 -19.50 -1.64 3.51
C CYS A 27 -20.98 -2.05 3.54
N ASN A 28 -21.88 -1.11 3.80
CA ASN A 28 -23.32 -1.37 3.84
C ASN A 28 -23.89 -1.84 2.48
N ARG A 29 -23.30 -1.41 1.36
CA ARG A 29 -23.72 -1.77 -0.01
C ARG A 29 -23.28 -3.18 -0.40
N CYS A 30 -21.98 -3.46 -0.42
CA CYS A 30 -21.44 -4.70 -0.99
C CYS A 30 -20.90 -5.69 0.05
N LYS A 31 -21.05 -5.38 1.35
CA LYS A 31 -20.66 -6.20 2.52
C LYS A 31 -19.16 -6.50 2.67
N GLN A 32 -18.32 -5.95 1.80
CA GLN A 32 -16.86 -5.99 1.92
C GLN A 32 -16.42 -5.36 3.25
N ILE A 33 -15.55 -6.02 4.00
CA ILE A 33 -14.85 -5.43 5.15
C ILE A 33 -13.64 -4.67 4.62
N ASN A 34 -13.50 -3.40 5.02
CA ASN A 34 -12.43 -2.51 4.55
C ASN A 34 -11.61 -2.05 5.75
N TYR A 35 -10.29 -2.14 5.59
CA TYR A 35 -9.29 -1.76 6.58
C TYR A 35 -8.50 -0.57 6.08
N TYR A 36 -8.32 0.41 6.96
CA TYR A 36 -7.40 1.53 6.80
C TYR A 36 -6.46 1.55 8.01
N THR A 37 -5.16 1.57 7.75
CA THR A 37 -4.12 1.87 8.74
C THR A 37 -3.22 2.93 8.12
N GLN A 38 -2.88 3.96 8.89
CA GLN A 38 -1.90 4.93 8.46
C GLN A 38 -0.53 4.41 8.85
N SER A 39 0.21 3.90 7.88
CA SER A 39 1.63 3.64 8.07
C SER A 39 2.30 4.97 8.41
N THR A 40 2.80 5.11 9.64
CA THR A 40 3.79 6.15 9.99
C THR A 40 5.07 5.80 9.25
N LYS A 41 5.11 6.11 7.96
CA LYS A 41 6.28 5.85 7.14
C LYS A 41 7.33 6.91 7.49
N GLN A 42 8.27 6.55 8.36
CA GLN A 42 9.65 6.97 8.14
C GLN A 42 10.11 6.21 6.89
N GLU A 43 9.87 6.81 5.73
CA GLU A 43 10.26 6.28 4.42
C GLU A 43 11.78 6.48 4.24
N THR A 44 12.60 5.50 4.63
CA THR A 44 13.90 5.31 3.97
C THR A 44 13.61 4.84 2.54
N GLN A 45 13.77 5.78 1.61
CA GLN A 45 13.52 5.60 0.18
C GLN A 45 14.57 4.71 -0.49
N HIS A 46 14.81 3.45 -0.09
CA HIS A 46 15.70 2.55 -0.84
C HIS A 46 15.34 1.07 -0.65
N ALA A 47 14.27 0.60 -1.30
CA ALA A 47 14.08 -0.83 -1.56
C ALA A 47 13.11 -1.09 -2.72
N LYS A 48 13.39 -0.52 -3.90
CA LYS A 48 12.83 -1.03 -5.16
C LYS A 48 13.92 -1.04 -6.22
N GLN A 49 14.77 -2.07 -6.16
CA GLN A 49 15.42 -2.67 -7.32
C GLN A 49 16.15 -3.95 -6.89
N ARG A 50 15.52 -5.11 -7.13
CA ARG A 50 16.23 -6.32 -7.56
C ARG A 50 15.35 -7.05 -8.55
N PRO A 51 15.92 -7.39 -9.70
CA PRO A 51 16.04 -8.81 -10.01
C PRO A 51 17.49 -9.22 -10.13
N ILE A 52 17.75 -10.43 -9.64
CA ILE A 52 18.98 -11.20 -9.78
C ILE A 52 19.02 -11.69 -11.24
N ILE A 53 20.08 -11.37 -11.98
CA ILE A 53 20.51 -12.19 -13.11
C ILE A 53 21.98 -12.53 -12.88
N LEU A 54 22.20 -13.79 -12.54
CA LEU A 54 23.47 -14.47 -12.51
C LEU A 54 23.65 -15.11 -13.89
N THR A 55 24.59 -14.63 -14.70
CA THR A 55 25.10 -15.38 -15.85
C THR A 55 26.59 -15.10 -16.01
N ASP A 56 27.37 -16.16 -15.84
CA ASP A 56 28.80 -16.28 -16.09
C ASP A 56 29.22 -15.72 -17.46
N THR A 57 30.34 -14.99 -17.50
CA THR A 57 31.25 -15.06 -18.64
C THR A 57 32.67 -14.69 -18.18
N LEU A 58 33.56 -15.70 -18.14
CA LEU A 58 35.01 -15.51 -18.16
C LEU A 58 35.38 -14.60 -19.33
N HIS A 59 36.16 -13.54 -19.09
CA HIS A 59 37.06 -13.01 -20.11
C HIS A 59 38.40 -12.59 -19.50
N SER A 60 39.42 -13.20 -20.07
CA SER A 60 40.87 -13.02 -19.96
C SER A 60 41.34 -11.63 -20.40
N HIS A 61 42.61 -11.35 -20.08
CA HIS A 61 43.51 -10.24 -20.48
C HIS A 61 43.47 -9.01 -19.57
N ASN A 62 44.59 -8.53 -19.02
CA ASN A 62 45.97 -8.51 -19.52
C ASN A 62 46.98 -8.70 -18.38
#